data_AF-A0A1V0AIB9-F1
#
_entry.id   AF-A0A1V0AIB9-F1
#
_cell.length_a   1.000
_cell.length_b   1.000
_cell.length_c   1.000
_cell.angle_alpha   90.00
_cell.angle_beta   90.00
_cell.angle_gamma   90.00
#
_symmetry.space_group_name_H-M   'P 1'
#
loop_
_entity.id
_entity.type
_entity.pdbx_description
1 polymer ?
#
loop_
_entity_poly.entity_id
_entity_poly.type
_entity_poly.pdbx_seq_one_letter_code
_entity_poly.pdbx_strand_id
1 'polypeptide(L)'
;MVGKGDKSARSEEAYAVSAAEREYLTAMLDVLVYESVLVAWRRVPVGEYMIVSHEGEEIRLTAQQAEMWARGAFAVYLALVDQRRIRPRIPGDTTQN
;
A
#
# COMPACT_ATOMS: atom_id res chain seq x y z
N MET A 1 45.87 15.23 -7.84
CA MET A 1 45.08 14.10 -7.33
C MET A 1 43.77 14.64 -6.80
N VAL A 2 42.65 14.42 -7.50
CA VAL A 2 41.32 14.70 -6.97
C VAL A 2 40.58 13.37 -6.93
N GLY A 3 40.63 12.72 -5.77
CA GLY A 3 39.89 11.50 -5.47
C GLY A 3 38.46 11.88 -5.10
N LYS A 4 37.56 11.70 -6.07
CA LYS A 4 36.11 11.88 -5.96
C LYS A 4 35.54 10.77 -5.05
N GLY A 5 35.11 11.13 -3.84
CA GLY A 5 34.58 10.20 -2.84
C GLY A 5 33.15 10.45 -2.38
N ASP A 6 32.41 11.44 -2.93
CA ASP A 6 31.02 11.72 -2.55
C ASP A 6 30.01 11.02 -3.47
N LYS A 7 30.03 9.69 -3.49
CA LYS A 7 28.97 8.90 -4.14
C LYS A 7 28.21 7.97 -3.21
N SER A 8 28.64 7.80 -1.96
CA SER A 8 28.03 6.80 -1.07
C SER A 8 26.65 7.24 -0.55
N ALA A 9 26.51 8.50 -0.13
CA ALA A 9 25.28 9.01 0.49
C ALA A 9 24.10 9.18 -0.50
N ARG A 10 24.38 9.42 -1.79
CA ARG A 10 23.34 9.66 -2.80
C ARG A 10 22.61 8.37 -3.22
N SER A 11 23.16 7.22 -2.85
CA SER A 11 22.59 5.89 -3.14
C SER A 11 21.59 5.43 -2.09
N GLU A 12 21.71 5.89 -0.83
CA GLU A 12 20.75 5.55 0.24
C GLU A 12 19.48 6.39 0.17
N GLU A 13 19.57 7.65 -0.28
CA GLU A 13 18.40 8.51 -0.53
C GLU A 13 17.55 8.04 -1.71
N ALA A 14 18.08 7.19 -2.60
CA ALA A 14 17.35 6.68 -3.76
C ALA A 14 16.38 5.52 -3.43
N TYR A 15 16.44 4.96 -2.22
CA TYR A 15 15.57 3.86 -1.77
C TYR A 15 14.56 4.28 -0.70
N ALA A 16 14.58 5.55 -0.28
CA ALA A 16 13.58 6.08 0.64
C ALA A 16 12.34 6.53 -0.14
N VAL A 17 11.26 5.76 -0.05
CA VAL A 17 9.93 6.18 -0.52
C VAL A 17 9.62 7.56 0.08
N SER A 18 9.26 8.54 -0.75
CA SER A 18 9.02 9.92 -0.31
C SER A 18 7.86 10.01 0.68
N ALA A 19 7.77 11.11 1.43
CA ALA A 19 6.66 11.29 2.38
C ALA A 19 5.28 11.23 1.69
N ALA A 20 5.16 11.86 0.53
CA ALA A 20 3.93 11.85 -0.27
C ALA A 20 3.58 10.44 -0.78
N GLU A 21 4.56 9.67 -1.25
CA GLU A 21 4.32 8.29 -1.70
C GLU A 21 3.88 7.39 -0.53
N ARG A 22 4.43 7.59 0.67
CA ARG A 22 3.99 6.86 1.87
C ARG A 22 2.57 7.21 2.28
N GLU A 23 2.17 8.48 2.17
CA GLU A 23 0.80 8.93 2.41
C GLU A 23 -0.16 8.32 1.40
N TYR A 24 0.20 8.32 0.12
CA TYR A 24 -0.61 7.70 -0.93
C TYR A 24 -0.77 6.19 -0.74
N LEU A 25 0.33 5.49 -0.42
CA LEU A 25 0.30 4.06 -0.08
C LEU A 25 -0.61 3.78 1.12
N THR A 26 -0.53 4.61 2.16
CA THR A 26 -1.37 4.49 3.35
C THR A 26 -2.84 4.63 3.01
N ALA A 27 -3.21 5.66 2.24
CA ALA A 27 -4.58 5.87 1.80
C ALA A 27 -5.12 4.69 0.95
N MET A 28 -4.30 4.13 0.05
CA MET A 28 -4.71 2.94 -0.71
C MET A 28 -4.96 1.74 0.20
N LEU A 29 -4.07 1.47 1.16
CA LEU A 29 -4.22 0.36 2.10
C LEU A 29 -5.48 0.54 2.99
N ASP A 30 -5.77 1.76 3.41
CA ASP A 30 -7.00 2.10 4.14
C ASP A 30 -8.26 1.79 3.31
N VAL A 31 -8.27 2.16 2.01
CA VAL A 31 -9.38 1.81 1.12
C VAL A 31 -9.50 0.29 0.95
N LEU A 32 -8.40 -0.43 0.79
CA LEU A 32 -8.42 -1.88 0.64
C LEU A 32 -8.95 -2.58 1.90
N VAL A 33 -8.70 -2.05 3.11
CA VAL A 33 -9.33 -2.53 4.34
C VAL A 33 -10.81 -2.16 4.38
N TYR A 34 -11.13 -0.91 4.07
CA TYR A 34 -12.50 -0.41 4.09
C TYR A 34 -13.41 -1.14 3.10
N GLU A 35 -12.90 -1.61 1.96
CA GLU A 35 -13.61 -2.43 0.98
C GLU A 35 -13.51 -3.93 1.25
N SER A 36 -12.95 -4.34 2.40
CA SER A 36 -12.71 -5.73 2.79
C SER A 36 -11.90 -6.54 1.78
N VAL A 37 -11.01 -5.90 1.02
CA VAL A 37 -9.99 -6.62 0.23
C VAL A 37 -8.87 -7.12 1.16
N LEU A 38 -8.51 -6.31 2.16
CA LEU A 38 -7.63 -6.67 3.28
C LEU A 38 -8.42 -6.74 4.58
N VAL A 39 -7.90 -7.50 5.54
CA VAL A 39 -8.42 -7.48 6.92
C VAL A 39 -7.88 -6.27 7.67
N ALA A 40 -6.56 -6.09 7.62
CA ALA A 40 -5.87 -5.01 8.29
C ALA A 40 -4.51 -4.75 7.64
N TRP A 41 -3.92 -3.61 7.98
CA TRP A 41 -2.53 -3.32 7.70
C TRP A 41 -1.93 -2.53 8.86
N ARG A 42 -0.60 -2.56 8.99
CA ARG A 42 0.14 -1.69 9.90
C ARG A 42 1.50 -1.31 9.30
N ARG A 43 2.00 -0.13 9.68
CA ARG A 43 3.44 0.17 9.55
C ARG A 43 4.20 -0.59 10.61
N VAL A 44 5.32 -1.18 10.24
CA VAL A 44 6.29 -1.76 11.16
C VAL A 44 7.56 -0.90 11.17
N PRO A 45 8.43 -1.03 12.19
CA PRO A 45 9.68 -0.28 12.24
C PRO A 45 10.53 -0.46 10.96
N VAL A 46 11.40 0.51 10.69
CA VAL A 46 12.34 0.48 9.53
C VAL A 46 11.64 0.64 8.15
N GLY A 47 10.43 1.22 8.12
CA GLY A 47 9.77 1.59 6.86
C GLY A 47 9.13 0.41 6.12
N GLU A 48 9.02 -0.73 6.78
CA GLU A 48 8.28 -1.89 6.30
C GLU A 48 6.78 -1.78 6.60
N TYR A 49 6.00 -2.62 5.93
CA TYR A 49 4.55 -2.74 6.08
C TYR A 49 4.20 -4.19 6.38
N MET A 50 3.13 -4.37 7.15
CA MET A 50 2.52 -5.67 7.35
C MET A 50 1.07 -5.60 6.93
N ILE A 51 0.65 -6.53 6.08
CA ILE A 51 -0.75 -6.71 5.68
C ILE A 51 -1.28 -8.03 6.25
N VAL A 52 -2.58 -8.07 6.50
CA VAL A 52 -3.27 -9.26 7.01
C VAL A 52 -4.33 -9.68 5.99
N SER A 53 -4.22 -10.91 5.48
CA SER A 53 -5.18 -11.50 4.55
C SER A 53 -6.40 -12.07 5.29
N HIS A 54 -7.47 -12.39 4.55
CA HIS A 54 -8.64 -13.07 5.11
C HIS A 54 -8.37 -14.51 5.54
N GLU A 55 -7.26 -15.11 5.06
CA GLU A 55 -6.79 -16.42 5.52
C GLU A 55 -6.05 -16.32 6.87
N GLY A 56 -5.91 -15.11 7.42
CA GLY A 56 -5.16 -14.84 8.65
C GLY A 56 -3.66 -14.78 8.43
N GLU A 57 -3.19 -14.77 7.18
CA GLU A 57 -1.77 -14.67 6.87
C GLU A 57 -1.27 -13.24 7.12
N GLU A 58 -0.21 -13.12 7.93
CA GLU A 58 0.53 -11.88 8.11
C GLU A 58 1.71 -11.82 7.15
N ILE A 59 1.67 -10.90 6.19
CA ILE A 59 2.71 -10.75 5.17
C ILE A 59 3.48 -9.47 5.46
N ARG A 60 4.79 -9.61 5.69
CA ARG A 60 5.72 -8.47 5.81
C ARG A 60 6.27 -8.09 4.45
N LEU A 61 6.24 -6.80 4.16
CA LEU A 61 6.62 -6.24 2.87
C LEU A 61 7.54 -5.04 3.11
N THR A 62 8.56 -4.89 2.28
CA THR A 62 9.28 -3.62 2.15
C THR A 62 8.32 -2.53 1.63
N ALA A 63 8.68 -1.25 1.79
CA ALA A 63 7.86 -0.16 1.25
C ALA A 63 7.56 -0.32 -0.25
N GLN A 64 8.57 -0.73 -1.04
CA GLN A 64 8.41 -0.97 -2.48
C GLN A 64 7.50 -2.17 -2.77
N GLN A 65 7.64 -3.26 -2.02
CA GLN A 65 6.76 -4.42 -2.17
C GLN A 65 5.31 -4.08 -1.80
N ALA A 66 5.11 -3.33 -0.72
CA ALA A 66 3.80 -2.85 -0.29
C ALA A 66 3.16 -1.94 -1.34
N GLU A 67 3.94 -1.04 -1.96
CA GLU A 67 3.48 -0.18 -3.05
C GLU A 67 3.04 -0.98 -4.28
N MET A 68 3.87 -1.91 -4.75
CA MET A 68 3.52 -2.76 -5.89
C MET A 68 2.28 -3.62 -5.60
N TRP A 69 2.22 -4.20 -4.40
CA TRP A 69 1.10 -5.03 -3.96
C TRP A 69 -0.20 -4.22 -3.91
N ALA A 70 -0.17 -3.05 -3.26
CA ALA A 70 -1.34 -2.19 -3.11
C ALA A 70 -1.83 -1.69 -4.47
N ARG A 71 -0.92 -1.28 -5.37
CA ARG A 71 -1.30 -0.89 -6.75
C ARG A 71 -1.95 -2.04 -7.51
N GLY A 72 -1.41 -3.26 -7.40
CA GLY A 72 -1.98 -4.45 -8.04
C GLY A 72 -3.38 -4.76 -7.52
N ALA A 73 -3.55 -4.82 -6.20
CA ALA A 73 -4.85 -5.06 -5.57
C ALA A 73 -5.87 -3.97 -5.94
N PHE A 74 -5.46 -2.71 -5.94
CA PHE A 74 -6.32 -1.58 -6.29
C PHE A 74 -6.75 -1.61 -7.77
N ALA A 75 -5.85 -1.96 -8.69
CA ALA A 75 -6.17 -2.11 -10.10
C ALA A 75 -7.23 -3.22 -10.33
N VAL A 76 -7.10 -4.35 -9.64
CA VAL A 76 -8.11 -5.43 -9.69
C VAL A 76 -9.44 -4.98 -9.11
N TYR A 77 -9.41 -4.29 -7.95
CA TYR A 77 -10.61 -3.73 -7.34
C TYR A 77 -11.35 -2.79 -8.31
N LEU A 78 -10.64 -1.82 -8.90
CA LEU A 78 -11.23 -0.88 -9.86
C LEU A 78 -11.79 -1.59 -11.09
N ALA A 79 -11.11 -2.62 -11.61
CA ALA A 79 -11.62 -3.40 -12.73
C ALA A 79 -12.93 -4.14 -12.39
N LEU A 80 -13.06 -4.67 -11.17
CA LEU A 80 -14.30 -5.32 -10.72
C LEU A 80 -15.44 -4.31 -10.50
N VAL A 81 -15.12 -3.11 -10.02
CA VAL A 81 -16.08 -1.99 -9.90
C VAL A 81 -16.57 -1.54 -11.27
N ASP A 82 -15.66 -1.35 -12.23
CA ASP A 82 -15.99 -0.95 -13.61
C ASP A 82 -16.90 -1.97 -14.30
N GLN A 83 -16.61 -3.26 -14.11
CA GLN A 83 -17.46 -4.37 -14.57
C GLN A 83 -18.77 -4.52 -13.78
N ARG A 84 -19.02 -3.69 -12.78
CA ARG A 84 -20.18 -3.74 -11.86
C ARG A 84 -20.34 -5.09 -11.15
N ARG A 85 -19.24 -5.84 -11.02
CA ARG A 85 -19.20 -7.12 -10.31
C ARG A 85 -19.20 -6.93 -8.80
N ILE A 86 -18.66 -5.80 -8.35
CA ILE A 86 -18.74 -5.33 -6.97
C ILE A 86 -19.22 -3.88 -6.97
N ARG A 87 -19.83 -3.46 -5.86
CA ARG A 87 -20.21 -2.06 -5.64
C ARG A 87 -19.34 -1.50 -4.52
N PRO A 88 -18.62 -0.38 -4.73
CA PRO A 88 -17.88 0.31 -3.68
C PRO A 88 -18.79 0.62 -2.50
N ARG A 89 -18.26 0.53 -1.29
CA ARG A 89 -18.98 0.96 -0.10
C ARG A 89 -18.99 2.49 -0.06
N ILE A 90 -20.12 3.11 -0.30
CA ILE A 90 -20.20 4.58 -0.23
C ILE A 90 -20.14 5.00 1.24
N PRO A 91 -19.17 5.84 1.67
CA PRO A 91 -19.13 6.33 3.05
C PRO A 91 -20.44 7.05 3.40
N GLY A 92 -21.14 6.57 4.43
CA GLY A 92 -22.44 7.11 4.86
C GLY A 92 -23.66 6.41 4.26
N ASP A 93 -23.49 5.44 3.38
CA ASP A 93 -24.58 4.63 2.84
C ASP A 93 -24.88 3.46 3.80
N THR A 94 -25.45 3.79 4.96
CA THR A 94 -25.97 2.81 5.92
C THR A 94 -27.34 2.30 5.49
N THR A 95 -27.42 1.71 4.30
CA THR A 95 -28.60 0.95 3.89
C THR A 95 -28.23 -0.53 3.85
N GLN A 96 -28.13 -1.12 5.05
CA GLN A 96 -28.25 -2.57 5.22
C GLN A 96 -29.74 -2.90 5.29
N ASN A 97 -30.24 -3.66 4.32
CA ASN A 97 -31.43 -4.51 4.45
C ASN A 97 -31.26 -5.72 3.53
#